data_AF-A0A9W9TBU9-F1
#
_entry.id   AF-A0A9W9TBU9-F1
#
_cell.length_a   1.000
_cell.length_b   1.000
_cell.length_c   1.000
_cell.angle_alpha   90.00
_cell.angle_beta   90.00
_cell.angle_gamma   90.00
#
_symmetry.space_group_name_H-M   'P 1'
#
loop_
_entity.id
_entity.type
_entity.pdbx_description
1 polymer ?
#
loop_
_entity_poly.entity_id
_entity_poly.type
_entity_poly.pdbx_seq_one_letter_code
_entity_poly.pdbx_strand_id
1 'polypeptide(L)'
;MGDFKPDLEASVAPAVVEAKGLNGDSHESGVLYRQLRQKPLNIVSGKGSYVYTDTGLEILDATCGAAVSCLGHNDKRVHDAIMEQLQKVSYTYSVFFTNSAMEDLCKLLVDSTGGQMSRAFIVASGKPLRTIDLAIHVVV
;
A
#
# COMPACT_ATOMS: atom_id res chain seq x y z
N MET A 1 2.38 50.36 -20.82
CA MET A 1 1.03 50.32 -20.25
C MET A 1 0.67 48.86 -20.01
N GLY A 2 1.13 48.31 -18.89
CA GLY A 2 0.82 46.93 -18.50
C GLY A 2 1.96 46.31 -17.70
N ASP A 3 2.26 46.92 -16.56
CA ASP A 3 3.44 46.62 -15.75
C ASP A 3 3.06 45.46 -14.81
N PHE A 4 3.41 44.22 -15.18
CA PHE A 4 3.19 43.05 -14.33
C PHE A 4 4.30 42.96 -13.29
N LYS A 5 4.01 43.49 -12.09
CA LYS A 5 4.80 43.25 -10.88
C LYS A 5 4.36 41.90 -10.29
N PRO A 6 5.29 40.96 -9.99
CA PRO A 6 4.97 39.83 -9.14
C PRO A 6 4.99 40.32 -7.69
N ASP A 7 3.80 40.34 -7.07
CA ASP A 7 3.64 40.68 -5.66
C ASP A 7 4.28 39.59 -4.80
N LEU A 8 5.41 39.95 -4.20
CA LEU A 8 6.17 39.15 -3.26
C LEU A 8 5.65 39.41 -1.84
N GLU A 9 4.62 38.69 -1.39
CA GLU A 9 4.24 38.47 0.01
C GLU A 9 3.39 37.18 0.06
N ALA A 10 3.51 36.21 0.95
CA ALA A 10 4.28 36.07 2.18
C ALA A 10 4.60 34.59 2.41
N SER A 11 5.76 34.39 3.03
CA SER A 11 6.20 33.18 3.75
C SER A 11 5.05 32.31 4.29
N VAL A 12 4.95 31.09 3.79
CA VAL A 12 4.61 29.93 4.62
C VAL A 12 5.79 28.97 4.52
N ALA A 13 6.76 29.17 5.41
CA ALA A 13 7.75 28.14 5.70
C ALA A 13 7.02 26.80 5.91
N PRO A 14 7.52 25.67 5.40
CA PRO A 14 6.99 24.40 5.85
C PRO A 14 7.14 24.39 7.36
N ALA A 15 6.03 24.23 8.08
CA ALA A 15 6.09 24.06 9.51
C ALA A 15 6.99 22.84 9.75
N VAL A 16 8.23 23.12 10.12
CA VAL A 16 9.10 22.15 10.76
C VAL A 16 8.39 21.88 12.07
N VAL A 17 7.51 20.89 12.06
CA VAL A 17 6.94 20.34 13.27
C VAL A 17 8.14 19.80 14.02
N GLU A 18 8.61 20.56 15.01
CA GLU A 18 9.63 20.08 15.92
C GLU A 18 9.13 18.73 16.45
N ALA A 19 9.93 17.70 16.22
CA ALA A 19 9.72 16.40 16.80
C ALA A 19 9.90 16.55 18.30
N LYS A 20 8.81 16.94 18.98
CA LYS A 20 8.72 16.96 20.44
C LYS A 20 9.10 15.56 20.89
N GLY A 21 10.23 15.49 21.59
CA GLY A 21 10.92 14.24 21.90
C GLY A 21 9.94 13.15 22.31
N LEU A 22 9.97 12.03 21.59
CA LEU A 22 9.25 10.82 21.94
C LEU A 22 9.87 10.30 23.24
N ASN A 23 9.36 10.77 24.38
CA ASN A 23 9.61 10.16 25.67
C ASN A 23 9.13 8.72 25.56
N GLY A 24 10.10 7.81 25.62
CA GLY A 24 9.94 6.41 25.29
C GLY A 24 9.07 5.68 26.30
N ASP A 25 7.97 5.11 25.83
CA ASP A 25 7.40 3.93 26.46
C ASP A 25 8.38 2.76 26.23
N SER A 26 8.94 2.27 27.33
CA SER A 26 9.97 1.24 27.41
C SER A 26 9.43 -0.17 27.19
N HIS A 27 8.69 -0.40 26.11
CA HIS A 27 8.51 -1.75 25.58
C HIS A 27 9.63 -2.01 24.57
N GLU A 28 10.48 -2.99 24.86
CA GLU A 28 11.48 -3.45 23.89
C GLU A 28 10.75 -3.91 22.62
N SER A 29 10.95 -3.18 21.52
CA SER A 29 10.34 -3.52 20.24
C SER A 29 11.07 -4.71 19.62
N GLY A 30 10.35 -5.80 19.36
CA GLY A 30 10.88 -6.93 18.60
C GLY A 30 11.05 -6.65 17.09
N VAL A 31 10.75 -5.43 16.64
CA VAL A 31 10.79 -5.04 15.22
C VAL A 31 12.18 -4.52 14.86
N LEU A 32 12.84 -5.15 13.88
CA LEU A 32 14.04 -4.62 13.26
C LEU A 32 13.68 -3.52 12.25
N TYR A 33 13.69 -2.26 12.71
CA TYR A 33 13.41 -1.13 11.83
C TYR A 33 14.48 -0.96 10.75
N ARG A 34 14.07 -0.45 9.58
CA ARG A 34 15.02 -0.10 8.50
C ARG A 34 16.05 0.92 8.96
N GLN A 35 15.62 1.89 9.78
CA GLN A 35 16.50 2.86 10.43
C GLN A 35 16.62 2.48 11.91
N LEU A 36 17.82 2.08 12.34
CA LEU A 36 18.06 1.60 13.71
C LEU A 36 18.09 2.72 14.76
N ARG A 37 18.25 3.97 14.32
CA ARG A 37 18.45 5.14 15.20
C ARG A 37 17.17 5.91 15.50
N GLN A 38 16.11 5.71 14.71
CA GLN A 38 14.88 6.47 14.82
C GLN A 38 13.70 5.52 14.75
N LYS A 39 12.82 5.61 15.75
CA LYS A 39 11.55 4.91 15.71
C LYS A 39 10.65 5.59 14.66
N PRO A 40 10.10 4.83 13.70
CA PRO A 40 9.16 5.39 12.73
C PRO A 40 7.85 5.82 13.41
N LEU A 41 7.12 6.72 12.77
CA LEU A 41 5.75 7.06 13.17
C LEU A 41 4.86 5.82 13.13
N ASN A 42 3.97 5.71 14.11
CA ASN A 42 3.02 4.62 14.21
C ASN A 42 1.70 5.02 13.54
N ILE A 43 1.29 4.26 12.53
CA ILE A 43 0.05 4.49 11.77
C ILE A 43 -1.03 3.56 12.32
N VAL A 44 -2.16 4.12 12.73
CA VAL A 44 -3.26 3.36 13.36
C VAL A 44 -4.45 3.12 12.43
N SER A 45 -4.65 3.99 11.43
CA SER A 45 -5.70 3.80 10.43
C SER A 45 -5.38 4.56 9.15
N GLY A 46 -6.10 4.22 8.08
CA GLY A 46 -6.08 4.96 6.83
C GLY A 46 -7.45 4.92 6.16
N LYS A 47 -7.78 5.99 5.43
CA LYS A 47 -9.04 6.12 4.69
C LYS A 47 -8.81 6.95 3.43
N GLY A 48 -9.09 6.36 2.27
CA GLY A 48 -8.82 7.02 1.00
C GLY A 48 -7.33 7.37 0.88
N SER A 49 -7.00 8.61 0.53
CA SER A 49 -5.61 9.06 0.39
C SER A 49 -4.97 9.50 1.70
N TYR A 50 -5.58 9.26 2.86
CA TYR A 50 -5.08 9.72 4.15
C TYR A 50 -4.72 8.58 5.09
N VAL A 51 -3.66 8.78 5.88
CA VAL A 51 -3.27 7.92 6.99
C VAL A 51 -3.22 8.71 8.29
N TYR A 52 -3.57 8.05 9.39
CA TYR A 52 -3.70 8.67 10.71
C TYR A 52 -2.71 8.02 11.68
N THR A 53 -1.91 8.84 12.35
CA THR A 53 -0.97 8.37 13.38
C THR A 53 -1.66 8.15 14.73
N ASP A 54 -1.02 7.42 15.63
CA ASP A 54 -1.45 7.31 17.04
C ASP A 54 -1.46 8.65 17.79
N THR A 55 -0.64 9.61 17.35
CA THR A 55 -0.63 10.98 17.85
C THR A 55 -1.77 11.85 17.32
N GLY A 56 -2.62 11.33 16.43
CA GLY A 56 -3.75 12.04 15.82
C GLY A 56 -3.36 12.92 14.62
N LEU A 57 -2.14 12.78 14.08
CA LEU A 57 -1.72 13.49 12.88
C LEU A 57 -2.33 12.82 11.65
N GLU A 58 -2.97 13.62 10.80
CA GLU A 58 -3.43 13.22 9.48
C GLU A 58 -2.34 13.52 8.45
N ILE A 59 -1.95 12.51 7.69
CA ILE A 59 -0.92 12.60 6.66
C ILE A 59 -1.55 12.24 5.32
N LEU A 60 -1.43 13.15 4.35
CA LEU A 60 -1.81 12.90 2.96
C LEU A 60 -0.77 11.98 2.30
N ASP A 61 -1.22 10.82 1.86
CA ASP A 61 -0.44 9.88 1.08
C ASP A 61 -0.57 10.20 -0.42
N ALA A 62 0.20 11.19 -0.87
CA ALA A 62 0.19 11.63 -2.27
C ALA A 62 0.90 10.65 -3.23
N THR A 63 1.64 9.67 -2.71
CA THR A 63 2.41 8.71 -3.51
C THR A 63 1.80 7.30 -3.48
N CYS A 64 0.64 7.12 -2.85
CA CYS A 64 0.03 5.81 -2.63
C CYS A 64 1.02 4.83 -1.94
N GLY A 65 1.79 5.34 -0.97
CA GLY A 65 2.90 4.66 -0.31
C GLY A 65 4.08 4.51 -1.25
N ALA A 66 4.39 3.26 -1.62
CA ALA A 66 5.37 2.93 -2.66
C ALA A 66 4.71 2.73 -4.04
N ALA A 67 3.71 3.56 -4.36
CA ALA A 67 2.84 3.43 -5.53
C ALA A 67 2.02 2.12 -5.58
N VAL A 68 1.52 1.66 -4.42
CA VAL A 68 0.75 0.39 -4.27
C VAL A 68 -0.69 0.63 -3.84
N SER A 69 -0.97 1.69 -3.06
CA SER A 69 -2.32 1.98 -2.56
C SER A 69 -3.12 2.83 -3.56
N CYS A 70 -3.18 2.42 -4.83
CA CYS A 70 -3.79 3.22 -5.92
C CYS A 70 -5.30 3.44 -5.74
N LEU A 71 -5.98 2.53 -5.04
CA LEU A 71 -7.41 2.63 -4.69
C LEU A 71 -7.66 3.40 -3.39
N GLY A 72 -6.60 3.83 -2.71
CA GLY A 72 -6.65 4.40 -1.38
C GLY A 72 -6.77 3.33 -0.28
N HIS A 73 -6.51 3.78 0.95
CA HIS A 73 -6.54 2.95 2.14
C HIS A 73 -7.98 2.61 2.56
N ASN A 74 -8.18 1.36 2.98
CA ASN A 74 -9.44 0.85 3.56
C ASN A 74 -10.67 0.96 2.62
N ASP A 75 -10.51 0.58 1.36
CA ASP A 75 -11.64 0.44 0.44
C ASP A 75 -12.57 -0.71 0.88
N LYS A 76 -13.83 -0.38 1.20
CA LYS A 76 -14.82 -1.34 1.70
C LYS A 76 -15.07 -2.49 0.73
N ARG A 77 -15.04 -2.21 -0.57
CA ARG A 77 -15.35 -3.19 -1.62
C ARG A 77 -14.25 -4.25 -1.70
N VAL A 78 -12.99 -3.84 -1.56
CA VAL A 78 -11.84 -4.75 -1.49
C VAL A 78 -11.85 -5.54 -0.18
N HIS A 79 -12.08 -4.86 0.95
CA HIS A 79 -12.17 -5.50 2.26
C HIS A 79 -13.22 -6.62 2.28
N ASP A 80 -14.43 -6.33 1.80
CA ASP A 80 -15.54 -7.30 1.80
C ASP A 80 -15.21 -8.51 0.90
N ALA A 81 -14.59 -8.29 -0.26
CA ALA A 81 -14.17 -9.38 -1.16
C ALA A 81 -13.08 -10.27 -0.54
N ILE A 82 -12.10 -9.69 0.17
CA ILE A 82 -11.08 -10.45 0.90
C ILE A 82 -11.72 -11.29 2.00
N MET A 83 -12.62 -10.70 2.78
CA MET A 83 -13.31 -11.39 3.88
C MET A 83 -14.15 -12.56 3.36
N GLU A 84 -14.86 -12.39 2.24
CA GLU A 84 -15.63 -13.47 1.62
C GLU A 84 -14.73 -14.63 1.19
N GLN A 85 -13.58 -14.34 0.58
CA GLN A 85 -12.63 -15.39 0.17
C GLN A 85 -12.03 -16.11 1.38
N LEU A 86 -11.67 -15.37 2.44
CA LEU A 86 -11.12 -15.95 3.66
C LEU A 86 -12.10 -16.88 4.38
N GLN A 87 -13.40 -16.59 4.31
CA GLN A 87 -14.45 -17.46 4.85
C GLN A 87 -14.58 -18.78 4.07
N LYS A 88 -14.24 -18.78 2.78
CA LYS A 88 -14.30 -19.98 1.93
C LYS A 88 -13.01 -20.80 2.06
N VAL A 89 -11.88 -20.21 1.67
CA VAL A 89 -10.56 -20.87 1.66
C VAL A 89 -9.48 -19.79 1.80
N SER A 90 -8.69 -19.84 2.88
CA SER A 90 -7.59 -18.91 3.11
C SER A 90 -6.35 -19.20 2.25
N TYR A 91 -6.10 -20.47 1.92
CA TYR A 91 -4.90 -20.88 1.20
C TYR A 91 -5.13 -22.16 0.39
N THR A 92 -4.56 -22.20 -0.82
CA THR A 92 -4.54 -23.40 -1.67
C THR A 92 -3.20 -23.52 -2.38
N TYR A 93 -2.68 -24.73 -2.48
CA TYR A 93 -1.40 -24.98 -3.14
C TYR A 93 -1.61 -25.14 -4.66
N SER A 94 -1.13 -24.14 -5.40
CA SER A 94 -1.43 -23.94 -6.83
C SER A 94 -0.89 -25.02 -7.78
N VAL A 95 0.00 -25.90 -7.31
CA VAL A 95 0.49 -27.03 -8.12
C VAL A 95 -0.56 -28.13 -8.25
N PHE A 96 -1.41 -28.29 -7.23
CA PHE A 96 -2.44 -29.35 -7.21
C PHE A 96 -3.86 -28.84 -7.34
N PHE A 97 -4.12 -27.60 -6.88
CA PHE A 97 -5.47 -27.07 -6.78
C PHE A 97 -5.55 -25.68 -7.41
N THR A 98 -6.71 -25.36 -7.98
CA THR A 98 -7.07 -24.01 -8.43
C THR A 98 -8.23 -23.46 -7.58
N ASN A 99 -8.53 -22.18 -7.73
CA ASN A 99 -9.69 -21.53 -7.11
C ASN A 99 -10.34 -20.54 -8.09
N SER A 100 -11.63 -20.27 -7.90
CA SER A 100 -12.41 -19.41 -8.82
C SER A 100 -11.85 -17.98 -8.90
N ALA A 101 -11.41 -17.41 -7.77
CA ALA A 101 -10.84 -16.07 -7.75
C ALA A 101 -9.58 -15.94 -8.62
N MET A 102 -8.74 -16.98 -8.66
CA MET A 102 -7.53 -17.02 -9.48
C MET A 102 -7.86 -17.18 -10.96
N GLU A 103 -8.81 -18.04 -11.31
CA GLU A 103 -9.27 -18.22 -12.70
C GLU A 103 -9.89 -16.93 -13.25
N ASP A 104 -10.77 -16.30 -12.48
CA ASP A 104 -11.44 -15.04 -12.86
C ASP A 104 -10.44 -13.90 -13.04
N LEU A 105 -9.45 -13.80 -12.15
CA LEU A 105 -8.37 -12.80 -12.25
C LEU A 105 -7.50 -13.03 -13.49
N CYS A 106 -7.04 -14.26 -13.71
CA CYS A 106 -6.21 -14.59 -14.87
C CYS A 106 -6.95 -14.32 -16.18
N LYS A 107 -8.25 -14.64 -16.23
CA LYS A 107 -9.10 -14.35 -17.38
C LYS A 107 -9.23 -12.85 -17.62
N LEU A 108 -9.55 -12.07 -16.58
CA LEU A 108 -9.64 -10.61 -16.67
C LEU A 108 -8.34 -9.99 -17.20
N LEU A 109 -7.19 -10.44 -16.69
CA LEU A 109 -5.88 -9.97 -17.12
C LEU A 109 -5.63 -10.28 -18.59
N VAL A 110 -5.82 -11.52 -19.02
CA VAL A 110 -5.63 -11.94 -20.41
C VAL A 110 -6.55 -11.16 -21.35
N ASP A 111 -7.83 -11.04 -21.00
CA ASP A 111 -8.84 -10.34 -21.81
C ASP A 111 -8.51 -8.84 -21.93
N SER A 112 -7.91 -8.22 -20.90
CA SER A 112 -7.50 -6.80 -20.91
C SER A 112 -6.38 -6.47 -21.91
N THR A 113 -5.66 -7.49 -22.41
CA THR A 113 -4.52 -7.29 -23.32
C THR A 113 -4.91 -7.17 -24.79
N GLY A 114 -6.20 -7.32 -25.12
CA GLY A 114 -6.67 -7.31 -26.50
C GLY A 114 -6.09 -8.46 -27.35
N GLY A 115 -5.79 -9.60 -26.72
CA GLY A 115 -5.28 -10.80 -27.40
C GLY A 115 -3.76 -10.87 -27.54
N GLN A 116 -3.01 -9.96 -26.92
CA GLN A 116 -1.54 -10.00 -26.92
C GLN A 116 -0.96 -11.08 -26.00
N MET A 117 -1.68 -11.44 -24.95
CA MET A 117 -1.30 -12.53 -24.05
C MET A 117 -2.33 -13.66 -24.10
N SER A 118 -1.89 -14.90 -23.86
CA SER A 118 -2.78 -16.07 -23.84
C SER A 118 -2.96 -16.68 -22.46
N ARG A 119 -2.04 -16.42 -21.52
CA ARG A 119 -2.04 -16.96 -20.15
C ARG A 119 -1.36 -15.98 -19.20
N ALA A 120 -1.77 -16.02 -17.93
CA ALA A 120 -1.14 -15.27 -16.85
C ALA A 120 -0.62 -16.23 -15.77
N PHE A 121 0.48 -15.86 -15.12
CA PHE A 121 1.01 -16.55 -13.95
C PHE A 121 1.20 -15.54 -12.83
N ILE A 122 0.67 -15.83 -11.65
CA ILE A 122 0.61 -14.89 -10.53
C ILE A 122 1.74 -15.18 -9.54
N VAL A 123 2.50 -14.14 -9.18
CA VAL A 123 3.59 -14.17 -8.19
C VAL A 123 3.42 -13.07 -7.15
N ALA A 124 3.95 -13.26 -5.95
CA ALA A 124 3.78 -12.34 -4.83
C ALA A 124 4.72 -11.11 -4.85
N SER A 125 5.77 -11.13 -5.68
CA SER A 125 6.75 -10.04 -5.71
C SER A 125 7.23 -9.77 -7.13
N GLY A 126 7.43 -8.49 -7.45
CA GLY A 126 7.97 -8.04 -8.74
C GLY A 126 9.47 -8.27 -8.92
N LYS A 127 10.14 -8.96 -7.98
CA LYS A 127 11.54 -9.37 -8.18
C LYS A 127 11.59 -10.51 -9.22
N PRO A 128 12.63 -10.56 -10.06
CA PRO A 128 12.76 -11.60 -11.08
C PRO A 128 12.75 -12.99 -10.42
N LEU A 129 12.00 -13.92 -11.02
CA LEU A 129 11.85 -15.32 -10.60
C LEU A 129 13.20 -16.05 -10.58
N ARG A 130 13.97 -15.87 -9.50
CA ARG A 130 15.17 -16.65 -9.20
C ARG A 130 15.11 -17.35 -7.86
N THR A 131 13.98 -17.27 -7.15
CA THR A 131 13.81 -17.91 -5.84
C THR A 131 12.37 -18.37 -5.71
N ILE A 132 12.20 -19.67 -5.46
CA ILE A 132 10.93 -20.33 -5.18
C ILE A 132 10.38 -19.85 -3.84
N ASP A 133 9.50 -18.85 -3.84
CA ASP A 133 8.74 -18.52 -2.63
C ASP A 133 7.26 -18.28 -2.94
N LEU A 134 6.48 -18.77 -1.97
CA LEU A 134 5.06 -19.08 -1.94
C LEU A 134 4.11 -17.90 -2.22
N ALA A 135 3.02 -18.25 -2.92
CA ALA A 135 1.62 -17.86 -2.72
C ALA A 135 1.16 -16.39 -2.76
N ILE A 136 0.22 -16.16 -3.69
CA ILE A 136 -0.85 -15.15 -3.82
C ILE A 136 -0.63 -13.84 -3.05
N HIS A 137 -0.50 -12.72 -3.78
CA HIS A 137 -1.23 -11.49 -3.45
C HIS A 137 -1.26 -10.52 -4.65
N VAL A 138 -2.34 -9.75 -4.68
CA VAL A 138 -2.78 -8.81 -5.72
C VAL A 138 -1.75 -7.70 -5.96
N VAL A 139 -1.41 -7.46 -7.22
CA VAL A 139 -0.86 -6.18 -7.71
C VAL A 139 -2.05 -5.30 -8.09
N VAL A 140 -2.30 -4.28 -7.27
CA VAL A 140 -2.89 -3.00 -7.73
C VAL A 140 -1.83 -1.93 -7.54
#